data_AF-A0A0F0LM93-F1
#
_entry.id   AF-A0A0F0LM93-F1
#
_cell.length_a   1.000
_cell.length_b   1.000
_cell.length_c   1.000
_cell.angle_alpha   90.00
_cell.angle_beta   90.00
_cell.angle_gamma   90.00
#
_symmetry.space_group_name_H-M   'P 1'
#
loop_
_entity.id
_entity.type
_entity.pdbx_description
1 polymer ?
#
loop_
_entity_poly.entity_id
_entity_poly.type
_entity_poly.pdbx_seq_one_letter_code
_entity_poly.pdbx_strand_id
1 'polypeptide(L)'
;MLRSLTVRGALGSPAAELVALDARRRATLAVDSAAPYVADALTGGGWSLRVDAERAGDAEIADAVAGARAAAAERDARVVVLVDRIDTDDAQRGFVDAVAAADPDAVVVNVGLPGPDLALPVLDVRASSRIGAELAREALVGDAR
;
A
#
# COMPACT_ATOMS: atom_id res chain seq x y z
N MET A 1 9.86 -19.88 -13.97
CA MET A 1 8.78 -19.26 -13.16
C MET A 1 9.16 -17.81 -12.97
N LEU A 2 8.58 -16.89 -13.76
CA LEU A 2 8.87 -15.46 -13.63
C LEU A 2 8.34 -15.00 -12.27
N ARG A 3 9.22 -14.61 -11.34
CA ARG A 3 8.82 -14.05 -10.05
C ARG A 3 8.17 -12.69 -10.33
N SER A 4 6.84 -12.66 -10.35
CA SER A 4 6.03 -11.45 -10.54
C SER A 4 6.20 -10.45 -9.39
N LEU A 5 6.73 -10.90 -8.26
CA LEU A 5 6.98 -10.09 -7.06
C LEU A 5 8.48 -9.92 -6.82
N THR A 6 8.88 -8.72 -6.42
CA THR A 6 10.22 -8.42 -5.90
C THR A 6 10.10 -7.78 -4.52
N VAL A 7 10.85 -8.29 -3.55
CA VAL A 7 10.90 -7.75 -2.19
C VAL A 7 12.17 -6.92 -2.03
N ARG A 8 12.04 -5.71 -1.48
CA ARG A 8 13.15 -4.84 -1.07
C ARG A 8 13.01 -4.54 0.42
N GLY A 9 14.02 -4.87 1.21
CA GLY A 9 13.94 -4.82 2.68
C GLY A 9 13.30 -6.08 3.28
N ALA A 10 13.04 -6.04 4.59
CA ALA A 10 12.46 -7.16 5.33
C ALA A 10 10.97 -6.90 5.60
N LEU A 11 10.08 -7.73 5.04
CA LEU A 11 8.62 -7.60 5.23
C LEU A 11 8.14 -8.00 6.64
N GLY A 12 9.02 -8.55 7.48
CA GLY A 12 8.68 -9.09 8.79
C GLY A 12 7.86 -10.39 8.71
N SER A 13 7.27 -10.77 9.84
CA SER A 13 6.38 -11.93 9.93
C SER A 13 5.08 -11.67 9.16
N PRO A 14 4.39 -12.71 8.66
CA PRO A 14 3.07 -12.57 8.06
C PRO A 14 2.04 -11.90 9.00
N ALA A 15 1.14 -11.09 8.44
CA ALA A 15 0.03 -10.47 9.16
C ALA A 15 -1.25 -11.31 9.05
N ALA A 16 -2.19 -11.20 10.01
CA ALA A 16 -3.47 -11.89 9.89
C ALA A 16 -4.39 -11.24 8.85
N GLU A 17 -4.42 -9.91 8.83
CA GLU A 17 -5.21 -9.07 7.92
C GLU A 17 -4.37 -7.88 7.42
N LEU A 18 -4.86 -7.20 6.38
CA LEU A 18 -4.25 -5.99 5.83
C LEU A 18 -5.28 -4.86 5.80
N VAL A 19 -4.84 -3.65 6.11
CA VAL A 19 -5.57 -2.40 5.87
C VAL A 19 -4.76 -1.52 4.93
N ALA A 20 -5.40 -0.82 4.00
CA ALA A 20 -4.68 -0.12 2.93
C ALA A 20 -4.83 1.41 2.99
N LEU A 21 -3.70 2.11 2.90
CA LEU A 21 -3.62 3.52 2.51
C LEU A 21 -3.22 3.59 1.03
N ASP A 22 -4.16 3.96 0.17
CA ASP A 22 -3.94 4.08 -1.27
C ASP A 22 -3.50 5.51 -1.63
N ALA A 23 -2.20 5.70 -1.81
CA ALA A 23 -1.58 6.98 -2.12
C ALA A 23 -1.57 7.31 -3.62
N ARG A 24 -2.18 6.46 -4.45
CA ARG A 24 -2.22 6.67 -5.91
C ARG A 24 -3.15 7.82 -6.26
N ARG A 25 -2.76 8.62 -7.25
CA ARG A 25 -3.56 9.76 -7.75
C ARG A 25 -4.94 9.32 -8.19
N ARG A 26 -5.94 10.18 -8.04
CA ARG A 26 -7.28 9.89 -8.57
C ARG A 26 -7.21 9.80 -10.09
N ALA A 27 -7.65 8.67 -10.66
CA ALA A 27 -7.81 8.58 -12.12
C ALA A 27 -8.85 9.61 -12.55
N THR A 28 -8.57 10.41 -13.58
CA THR A 28 -9.46 11.48 -14.02
C THR A 28 -10.82 10.93 -14.46
N LEU A 29 -11.84 11.05 -13.59
CA LEU A 29 -13.31 10.97 -13.72
C LEU A 29 -13.99 9.86 -14.56
N ALA A 30 -13.35 9.24 -15.55
CA ALA A 30 -13.93 8.20 -16.41
C ALA A 30 -13.55 6.76 -15.98
N VAL A 31 -12.65 6.60 -15.01
CA VAL A 31 -12.07 5.28 -14.58
C VAL A 31 -12.16 5.08 -13.06
N ASP A 32 -12.99 5.85 -12.35
CA ASP A 32 -13.09 5.79 -10.88
C ASP A 32 -13.69 4.45 -10.40
N SER A 33 -14.53 3.79 -11.21
CA SER A 33 -15.14 2.50 -10.87
C SER A 33 -14.17 1.31 -10.93
N ALA A 34 -13.02 1.46 -11.59
CA ALA A 34 -11.98 0.44 -11.68
C ALA A 34 -10.79 0.72 -10.75
N ALA A 35 -10.72 1.87 -10.08
CA ALA A 35 -9.63 2.15 -9.12
C ALA A 35 -9.63 1.27 -7.84
N PRO A 36 -10.78 0.83 -7.28
CA PRO A 36 -10.82 0.16 -5.98
C PRO A 36 -10.31 -1.28 -5.98
N TYR A 37 -10.33 -2.01 -7.11
CA TYR A 37 -10.12 -3.47 -7.10
C TYR A 37 -8.73 -3.89 -6.59
N VAL A 38 -7.72 -3.04 -6.72
CA VAL A 38 -6.36 -3.33 -6.22
C VAL A 38 -6.34 -3.25 -4.70
N ALA A 39 -6.88 -2.19 -4.13
CA ALA A 39 -6.96 -2.03 -2.68
C ALA A 39 -7.89 -3.09 -2.06
N ASP A 40 -9.04 -3.34 -2.69
CA ASP A 40 -9.99 -4.37 -2.27
C ASP A 40 -9.39 -5.78 -2.29
N ALA A 41 -8.70 -6.15 -3.38
CA ALA A 41 -8.02 -7.44 -3.47
C ALA A 41 -6.87 -7.58 -2.46
N LEU A 42 -6.16 -6.48 -2.18
CA LEU A 42 -5.08 -6.46 -1.20
C LEU A 42 -5.61 -6.62 0.23
N THR A 43 -6.71 -5.95 0.58
CA THR A 43 -7.30 -6.01 1.93
C THR A 43 -8.26 -7.20 2.10
N GLY A 44 -8.61 -7.90 1.02
CA GLY A 44 -9.66 -8.94 1.05
C GLY A 44 -11.04 -8.36 1.35
N GLY A 45 -11.33 -7.14 0.88
CA GLY A 45 -12.55 -6.40 1.19
C GLY A 45 -12.54 -5.71 2.57
N GLY A 46 -11.38 -5.69 3.23
CA GLY A 46 -11.15 -4.98 4.48
C GLY A 46 -11.04 -3.45 4.30
N TRP A 47 -10.61 -2.78 5.37
CA TRP A 47 -10.53 -1.32 5.40
C TRP A 47 -9.50 -0.80 4.38
N SER A 48 -9.90 0.21 3.61
CA SER A 48 -8.99 0.98 2.76
C SER A 48 -9.40 2.44 2.69
N LEU A 49 -8.42 3.34 2.70
CA LEU A 49 -8.62 4.78 2.48
C LEU A 49 -7.69 5.24 1.37
N ARG A 50 -8.24 5.97 0.39
CA ARG A 50 -7.45 6.61 -0.65
C ARG A 50 -7.12 8.05 -0.25
N VAL A 51 -5.86 8.43 -0.40
CA VAL A 51 -5.36 9.79 -0.20
C VAL A 51 -4.60 10.20 -1.45
N ASP A 52 -4.99 11.29 -2.09
CA ASP A 52 -4.23 11.83 -3.22
C ASP A 52 -2.98 12.54 -2.68
N ALA A 53 -1.85 11.83 -2.65
CA ALA A 53 -0.62 12.33 -2.05
C ALA A 53 -0.15 13.67 -2.65
N GLU A 54 -0.45 13.95 -3.92
CA GLU A 54 -0.09 15.23 -4.56
C GLU A 54 -0.93 16.42 -4.07
N ARG A 55 -2.11 16.15 -3.50
CA ARG A 55 -3.09 17.19 -3.12
C ARG A 55 -3.34 17.28 -1.62
N ALA A 56 -3.13 16.19 -0.90
CA ALA A 56 -3.36 16.13 0.53
C ALA A 56 -2.36 17.02 1.28
N GLY A 57 -2.86 17.76 2.27
CA GLY A 57 -2.01 18.49 3.20
C GLY A 57 -1.61 17.63 4.40
N ASP A 58 -0.64 18.09 5.18
CA ASP A 58 -0.08 17.35 6.33
C ASP A 58 -1.15 16.87 7.33
N ALA A 59 -2.17 17.67 7.61
CA ALA A 59 -3.25 17.29 8.51
C ALA A 59 -4.11 16.14 7.95
N GLU A 60 -4.42 16.17 6.65
CA GLU A 60 -5.17 15.10 5.99
C GLU A 60 -4.36 13.79 5.96
N ILE A 61 -3.06 13.88 5.72
CA ILE A 61 -2.14 12.73 5.79
C ILE A 61 -2.09 12.19 7.22
N ALA A 62 -1.94 13.05 8.23
CA ALA A 62 -1.89 12.63 9.62
C ALA A 62 -3.19 11.93 10.06
N ASP A 63 -4.35 12.48 9.69
CA ASP A 63 -5.66 11.88 9.97
C ASP A 63 -5.83 10.53 9.27
N ALA A 64 -5.40 10.43 8.00
CA ALA A 64 -5.45 9.17 7.26
C ALA A 64 -4.57 8.08 7.90
N VAL A 65 -3.34 8.44 8.30
CA VAL A 65 -2.42 7.54 8.98
C VAL A 65 -2.97 7.11 10.34
N ALA A 66 -3.52 8.05 11.13
CA ALA A 66 -4.17 7.73 12.40
C ALA A 66 -5.36 6.78 12.21
N GLY A 67 -6.20 7.02 11.20
CA GLY A 67 -7.34 6.17 10.86
C GLY A 67 -6.92 4.75 10.45
N ALA A 68 -5.88 4.62 9.62
CA ALA A 68 -5.35 3.32 9.23
C ALA A 68 -4.79 2.53 10.42
N ARG A 69 -4.06 3.19 11.31
CA ARG A 69 -3.51 2.56 12.52
C ARG A 69 -4.60 2.13 13.50
N ALA A 70 -5.65 2.93 13.65
CA ALA A 70 -6.81 2.55 14.46
C ALA A 70 -7.50 1.31 13.86
N ALA A 71 -7.77 1.30 12.55
CA ALA A 71 -8.36 0.15 11.86
C ALA A 71 -7.47 -1.10 11.94
N ALA A 72 -6.15 -0.92 11.85
CA ALA A 72 -5.18 -2.00 12.01
C ALA A 72 -5.23 -2.62 13.41
N ALA A 73 -5.23 -1.78 14.45
CA ALA A 73 -5.28 -2.23 15.84
C ALA A 73 -6.58 -2.96 16.18
N GLU A 74 -7.72 -2.52 15.64
CA GLU A 74 -9.02 -3.18 15.85
C GLU A 74 -9.09 -4.60 15.25
N ARG A 75 -8.26 -4.89 14.26
CA ARG A 75 -8.32 -6.10 13.43
C ARG A 75 -7.10 -6.99 13.54
N ASP A 76 -6.12 -6.62 14.37
CA ASP A 76 -4.79 -7.24 14.37
C ASP A 76 -4.18 -7.32 12.95
N ALA A 77 -4.37 -6.24 12.19
CA ALA A 77 -3.98 -6.13 10.79
C ALA A 77 -2.70 -5.31 10.61
N ARG A 78 -2.02 -5.47 9.48
CA ARG A 78 -0.88 -4.62 9.10
C ARG A 78 -1.30 -3.50 8.16
N VAL A 79 -0.75 -2.31 8.37
CA VAL A 79 -0.90 -1.18 7.45
C VAL A 79 -0.08 -1.40 6.18
N VAL A 80 -0.73 -1.23 5.04
CA VAL A 80 -0.10 -1.29 3.72
C VAL A 80 -0.26 0.04 3.00
N VAL A 81 0.82 0.58 2.46
CA VAL A 81 0.81 1.77 1.61
C VAL A 81 0.84 1.35 0.15
N LEU A 82 -0.24 1.58 -0.58
CA LEU A 82 -0.36 1.25 -1.99
C LEU A 82 0.07 2.45 -2.85
N VAL A 83 1.04 2.23 -3.73
CA VAL A 83 1.70 3.25 -4.56
C VAL A 83 1.90 2.76 -5.99
N ASP A 84 2.10 3.66 -6.95
CA ASP A 84 2.30 3.31 -8.36
C ASP A 84 3.32 4.17 -9.10
N ARG A 85 3.88 5.21 -8.46
CA ARG A 85 4.80 6.14 -9.11
C ARG A 85 5.95 6.56 -8.20
N ILE A 86 6.36 5.69 -7.27
CA ILE A 86 7.49 5.97 -6.36
C ILE A 86 8.81 6.23 -7.08
N ASP A 87 8.94 5.90 -8.37
CA ASP A 87 10.10 6.22 -9.19
C ASP A 87 10.19 7.72 -9.52
N THR A 88 9.05 8.38 -9.71
CA THR A 88 8.97 9.75 -10.24
C THR A 88 8.21 10.73 -9.35
N ASP A 89 7.45 10.25 -8.39
CA ASP A 89 6.51 11.05 -7.59
C ASP A 89 7.02 11.26 -6.16
N ASP A 90 7.56 12.47 -5.89
CA ASP A 90 8.02 12.87 -4.56
C ASP A 90 6.90 12.88 -3.53
N ALA A 91 5.66 13.15 -3.94
CA ALA A 91 4.54 13.21 -3.01
C ALA A 91 4.17 11.82 -2.48
N GLN A 92 4.18 10.79 -3.34
CA GLN A 92 4.03 9.40 -2.87
C GLN A 92 5.18 8.97 -1.95
N ARG A 93 6.42 9.40 -2.22
CA ARG A 93 7.56 9.14 -1.33
C ARG A 93 7.40 9.82 0.03
N GLY A 94 7.02 11.10 0.03
CA GLY A 94 6.74 11.85 1.28
C GLY A 94 5.59 11.26 2.08
N PHE A 95 4.55 10.73 1.42
CA PHE A 95 3.47 10.00 2.08
C PHE A 95 3.98 8.72 2.75
N VAL A 96 4.85 7.95 2.08
CA VAL A 96 5.51 6.77 2.67
C VAL A 96 6.34 7.16 3.88
N ASP A 97 7.10 8.26 3.83
CA ASP A 97 7.90 8.73 4.97
C ASP A 97 7.02 9.13 6.16
N ALA A 98 5.87 9.78 5.92
CA ALA A 98 4.91 10.12 6.95
C ALA A 98 4.30 8.87 7.61
N VAL A 99 3.97 7.85 6.82
CA VAL A 99 3.52 6.55 7.35
C VAL A 99 4.64 5.91 8.16
N ALA A 100 5.86 5.87 7.64
CA ALA A 100 7.01 5.23 8.29
C ALA A 100 7.33 5.84 9.67
N ALA A 101 7.20 7.17 9.78
CA ALA A 101 7.42 7.87 11.04
C ALA A 101 6.37 7.52 12.11
N ALA A 102 5.14 7.19 11.69
CA ALA A 102 4.04 6.87 12.60
C ALA A 102 3.88 5.36 12.86
N ASP A 103 4.21 4.53 11.87
CA ASP A 103 4.09 3.08 11.87
C ASP A 103 5.28 2.43 11.13
N PRO A 104 6.38 2.13 11.86
CA PRO A 104 7.57 1.50 11.29
C PRO A 104 7.36 0.05 10.81
N ASP A 105 6.26 -0.60 11.21
CA ASP A 105 5.93 -1.98 10.84
C ASP A 105 5.06 -2.06 9.56
N ALA A 106 4.69 -0.89 9.00
CA ALA A 106 3.97 -0.81 7.74
C ALA A 106 4.81 -1.33 6.56
N VAL A 107 4.12 -1.70 5.48
CA VAL A 107 4.76 -2.19 4.25
C VAL A 107 4.27 -1.39 3.04
N VAL A 108 5.15 -1.18 2.06
CA VAL A 108 4.77 -0.54 0.79
C VAL A 108 4.47 -1.61 -0.24
N VAL A 109 3.32 -1.52 -0.92
CA VAL A 109 3.01 -2.32 -2.10
C VAL A 109 3.05 -1.40 -3.32
N ASN A 110 4.07 -1.59 -4.15
CA ASN A 110 4.26 -0.82 -5.36
C ASN A 110 3.75 -1.60 -6.58
N VAL A 111 2.72 -1.07 -7.24
CA VAL A 111 2.17 -1.65 -8.47
C VAL A 111 2.72 -1.02 -9.75
N GLY A 112 3.58 -0.02 -9.61
CA GLY A 112 4.24 0.68 -10.70
C GLY A 112 5.67 0.21 -10.98
N LEU A 113 6.49 1.12 -11.49
CA LEU A 113 7.91 0.87 -11.68
C LEU A 113 8.65 0.88 -10.35
N PRO A 114 9.68 0.03 -10.15
CA PRO A 114 10.56 0.12 -8.99
C PRO A 114 11.21 1.50 -8.92
N GLY A 115 11.24 2.08 -7.73
CA GLY A 115 11.85 3.37 -7.45
C GLY A 115 13.04 3.25 -6.49
N PRO A 116 13.45 4.36 -5.86
CA PRO A 116 14.55 4.38 -4.89
C PRO A 116 14.23 3.55 -3.65
N ASP A 117 15.22 3.39 -2.78
CA ASP A 117 15.03 2.82 -1.45
C ASP A 117 14.13 3.75 -0.61
N LEU A 118 13.25 3.13 0.20
CA LEU A 118 12.28 3.81 1.06
C LEU A 118 12.54 3.42 2.53
N ALA A 119 12.00 4.20 3.46
CA ALA A 119 12.10 3.92 4.89
C ALA A 119 11.37 2.63 5.32
N LEU A 120 10.37 2.21 4.54
CA LEU A 120 9.60 0.99 4.73
C LEU A 120 10.02 -0.10 3.74
N PRO A 121 9.88 -1.39 4.10
CA PRO A 121 10.06 -2.49 3.16
C PRO A 121 9.04 -2.40 2.02
N VAL A 122 9.48 -2.76 0.81
CA VAL A 122 8.68 -2.63 -0.42
C VAL A 122 8.48 -3.98 -1.08
N LEU A 123 7.23 -4.26 -1.46
CA LEU A 123 6.84 -5.35 -2.33
C LEU A 123 6.47 -4.78 -3.71
N ASP A 124 7.36 -4.91 -4.68
CA ASP A 124 7.13 -4.51 -6.06
C ASP A 124 6.37 -5.62 -6.81
N VAL A 125 5.14 -5.32 -7.23
CA VAL A 125 4.23 -6.21 -7.97
C VAL A 125 4.35 -6.02 -9.48
N ARG A 126 4.80 -4.83 -9.92
CA ARG A 126 5.03 -4.44 -11.33
C ARG A 126 3.81 -4.60 -12.26
N ALA A 127 2.61 -4.63 -11.70
CA ALA A 127 1.36 -4.57 -12.45
C ALA A 127 0.22 -4.06 -11.55
N SER A 128 -0.48 -3.01 -12.00
CA SER A 128 -1.75 -2.60 -11.41
C SER A 128 -2.85 -3.55 -11.87
N SER A 129 -2.89 -4.73 -11.26
CA SER A 129 -3.81 -5.82 -11.62
C SER A 129 -4.36 -6.49 -10.36
N ARG A 130 -5.57 -7.04 -10.47
CA ARG A 130 -6.20 -7.79 -9.38
C ARG A 130 -5.34 -8.98 -8.94
N ILE A 131 -4.88 -9.79 -9.91
CA ILE A 131 -4.02 -10.96 -9.64
C ILE A 131 -2.73 -10.53 -8.92
N GLY A 132 -2.12 -9.42 -9.33
CA GLY A 132 -0.94 -8.90 -8.65
C GLY A 132 -1.20 -8.50 -7.19
N ALA A 133 -2.35 -7.87 -6.92
CA ALA A 133 -2.77 -7.52 -5.57
C ALA A 133 -3.08 -8.75 -4.69
N GLU A 134 -3.72 -9.79 -5.27
CA GLU A 134 -3.96 -11.07 -4.59
C GLU A 134 -2.63 -11.76 -4.23
N LEU A 135 -1.68 -11.82 -5.17
CA LEU A 135 -0.34 -12.36 -4.90
C LEU A 135 0.43 -11.55 -3.84
N ALA A 136 0.26 -10.21 -3.84
CA ALA A 136 0.86 -9.36 -2.82
C ALA A 136 0.25 -9.63 -1.44
N ARG A 137 -1.07 -9.80 -1.37
CA ARG A 137 -1.76 -10.22 -0.16
C ARG A 137 -1.23 -11.55 0.33
N GLU A 138 -1.20 -12.59 -0.52
CA GLU A 138 -0.67 -13.92 -0.17
C GLU A 138 0.74 -13.86 0.43
N ALA A 139 1.61 -13.00 -0.12
CA ALA A 139 2.97 -12.83 0.39
C ALA A 139 3.03 -12.13 1.76
N LEU A 140 2.08 -11.23 2.07
CA LEU A 140 2.06 -10.43 3.29
C LEU A 140 1.27 -11.06 4.43
N VAL A 141 0.17 -11.78 4.12
CA VAL A 141 -0.59 -12.52 5.13
C VAL A 141 -0.06 -13.93 5.37
N GLY A 142 0.85 -14.38 4.50
CA GLY A 142 1.42 -15.71 4.58
C GLY A 142 0.35 -16.73 4.26
N ASP A 143 0.04 -16.89 2.98
CA ASP A 143 -0.93 -17.90 2.60
C ASP A 143 -0.38 -19.30 2.93
N ALA A 144 -1.06 -19.91 3.89
CA ALA A 144 -0.93 -21.29 4.32
C ALA A 144 -1.26 -22.21 3.14
N ARG A 145 -0.21 -22.73 2.48
CA ARG A 145 -0.31 -24.02 1.80
C ARG A 145 0.22 -25.12 2.70
#